data_AF-A0AA42NXY1-F1
#
_entry.id   AF-A0AA42NXY1-F1
#
_cell.length_a   1.000
_cell.length_b   1.000
_cell.length_c   1.000
_cell.angle_alpha   90.00
_cell.angle_beta   90.00
_cell.angle_gamma   90.00
#
_symmetry.space_group_name_H-M   'P 1'
#
loop_
_entity.id
_entity.type
_entity.pdbx_description
1 polymer ?
#
loop_
_entity_poly.entity_id
_entity_poly.type
_entity_poly.pdbx_seq_one_letter_code
_entity_poly.pdbx_strand_id
1 'polypeptide(L)'
;MSREDPQLKVRLPQELKDKITESASNLGRSINADVVARLEESFSRASLKDTSPGELMSALANSLALDGLGFMIVKRDDLLKSQNGLELLMSNTDENP
;
A
#
# COMPACT_ATOMS: atom_id res chain seq x y z
N MET A 1 -11.42 -38.57 -7.39
CA MET A 1 -12.14 -38.26 -6.12
C MET A 1 -12.15 -36.75 -6.00
N SER A 2 -13.32 -36.13 -6.08
CA SER A 2 -13.47 -34.68 -6.00
C SER A 2 -13.04 -34.23 -4.61
N ARG A 3 -12.00 -33.40 -4.53
CA ARG A 3 -11.65 -32.69 -3.31
C ARG A 3 -12.77 -31.68 -3.08
N GLU A 4 -13.68 -31.97 -2.17
CA GLU A 4 -14.59 -30.93 -1.68
C GLU A 4 -13.77 -29.97 -0.84
N ASP A 5 -13.83 -28.68 -1.18
CA ASP A 5 -13.19 -27.65 -0.37
C ASP A 5 -13.78 -27.63 1.05
N PRO A 6 -12.94 -27.49 2.09
CA PRO A 6 -13.40 -27.49 3.47
C PRO A 6 -14.38 -26.35 3.73
N GLN A 7 -15.60 -26.68 4.15
CA GLN A 7 -16.63 -25.68 4.47
C GLN A 7 -16.43 -25.11 5.88
N LEU A 8 -16.09 -23.82 5.98
CA LEU A 8 -15.96 -23.11 7.25
C LEU A 8 -17.30 -22.46 7.66
N LYS A 9 -17.80 -22.79 8.86
CA LYS A 9 -18.98 -22.13 9.44
C LYS A 9 -18.55 -20.88 10.23
N VAL A 10 -18.53 -19.73 9.57
CA VAL A 10 -18.17 -18.44 10.20
C VAL A 10 -19.41 -17.78 10.83
N ARG A 11 -19.27 -17.27 12.05
CA ARG A 11 -20.28 -16.41 12.68
C ARG A 11 -19.96 -14.96 12.35
N LEU A 12 -20.79 -14.32 11.54
CA LEU A 12 -20.64 -12.93 11.13
C LEU A 12 -21.63 -12.04 11.90
N PRO A 13 -21.19 -10.88 12.42
CA PRO A 13 -22.10 -9.84 12.88
C PRO A 13 -23.03 -9.40 11.74
N GLN A 14 -24.26 -8.98 12.09
CA GLN A 14 -25.27 -8.60 11.09
C GLN A 14 -24.78 -7.51 10.14
N GLU A 15 -24.19 -6.44 10.68
CA GLU A 15 -23.64 -5.33 9.88
C GLU A 15 -22.59 -5.78 8.84
N LEU A 16 -21.77 -6.77 9.22
CA LEU A 16 -20.72 -7.31 8.36
C LEU A 16 -21.33 -8.14 7.22
N LYS A 17 -22.34 -8.96 7.55
CA LYS A 17 -23.08 -9.74 6.57
C LYS A 17 -23.78 -8.84 5.55
N ASP A 18 -24.37 -7.74 6.00
CA ASP A 18 -25.08 -6.80 5.12
C ASP A 18 -24.10 -6.12 4.15
N LYS A 19 -22.94 -5.66 4.63
CA LYS A 19 -21.86 -5.11 3.77
C LYS A 19 -21.33 -6.11 2.73
N ILE A 20 -21.19 -7.38 3.11
CA ILE A 20 -20.76 -8.43 2.17
C ILE A 20 -21.86 -8.70 1.15
N THR A 21 -23.12 -8.72 1.56
CA THR A 21 -24.27 -8.97 0.67
C THR A 21 -24.41 -7.86 -0.37
N GLU A 22 -24.30 -6.60 0.04
CA GLU A 22 -24.32 -5.45 -0.85
C GLU A 22 -23.15 -5.48 -1.84
N SER A 23 -21.92 -5.71 -1.34
CA SER A 23 -20.73 -5.86 -2.18
C SER A 23 -20.88 -6.98 -3.21
N ALA A 24 -21.34 -8.16 -2.77
CA ALA A 24 -21.55 -9.31 -3.63
C ALA A 24 -22.59 -9.02 -4.72
N SER A 25 -23.68 -8.35 -4.36
CA SER A 25 -24.73 -7.91 -5.29
C SER A 25 -24.19 -6.93 -6.33
N ASN A 26 -23.40 -5.94 -5.90
CA ASN A 26 -22.81 -4.94 -6.79
C ASN A 26 -21.79 -5.54 -7.76
N LEU A 27 -21.08 -6.59 -7.33
CA LEU A 27 -20.07 -7.29 -8.13
C LEU A 27 -20.64 -8.48 -8.92
N GLY A 28 -21.94 -8.75 -8.84
CA GLY A 28 -22.60 -9.86 -9.55
C GLY A 28 -22.10 -11.25 -9.13
N ARG A 29 -21.60 -11.39 -7.89
CA ARG A 29 -21.04 -12.64 -7.36
C ARG A 29 -21.83 -13.17 -6.17
N SER A 30 -21.66 -14.45 -5.85
CA SER A 30 -22.27 -15.02 -4.64
C SER A 30 -21.59 -14.46 -3.39
N ILE A 31 -22.31 -14.44 -2.26
CA ILE A 31 -21.75 -14.03 -0.96
C ILE A 31 -20.49 -14.84 -0.63
N ASN A 32 -20.51 -16.16 -0.87
CA ASN A 32 -19.35 -17.01 -0.63
C ASN A 32 -18.18 -16.64 -1.54
N ALA A 33 -18.42 -16.34 -2.82
CA ALA A 33 -17.37 -15.89 -3.73
C ALA A 33 -16.78 -14.52 -3.30
N ASP A 34 -17.61 -13.62 -2.77
CA ASP A 34 -17.15 -12.32 -2.24
C ASP A 34 -16.26 -12.50 -1.00
N VAL A 35 -16.66 -13.38 -0.09
CA VAL A 35 -15.89 -13.72 1.11
C VAL A 35 -14.55 -14.36 0.72
N VAL A 36 -14.56 -15.36 -0.17
CA VAL A 36 -13.34 -16.03 -0.63
C VAL A 36 -12.40 -15.03 -1.28
N ALA A 37 -12.87 -14.23 -2.23
CA ALA A 37 -12.03 -13.26 -2.93
C ALA A 37 -11.42 -12.23 -1.96
N ARG A 38 -12.17 -11.75 -0.96
CA ARG A 38 -11.65 -10.83 0.06
C ARG A 38 -10.61 -11.47 0.96
N LEU A 39 -10.80 -12.75 1.31
CA LEU A 39 -9.80 -13.51 2.06
C LEU A 39 -8.53 -13.69 1.21
N GLU A 40 -8.66 -14.12 -0.04
CA GLU A 40 -7.54 -14.24 -0.98
C GLU A 40 -6.80 -12.91 -1.14
N GLU A 41 -7.52 -11.81 -1.31
CA GLU A 41 -6.94 -10.46 -1.38
C GLU A 41 -6.19 -10.10 -0.09
N SER A 42 -6.71 -10.48 1.08
CA SER A 42 -6.05 -10.22 2.36
C SER A 42 -4.70 -10.95 2.49
N PHE A 43 -4.56 -12.12 1.84
CA PHE A 43 -3.30 -12.88 1.75
C PHE A 43 -2.44 -12.49 0.54
N SER A 44 -3.05 -11.99 -0.54
CA SER A 44 -2.41 -11.57 -1.79
C SER A 44 -1.95 -10.12 -1.76
N ARG A 45 -2.28 -9.34 -0.73
CA ARG A 45 -1.47 -8.16 -0.37
C ARG A 45 -0.10 -8.69 -0.01
N ALA A 46 0.72 -8.88 -1.04
CA ALA A 46 2.15 -9.03 -0.94
C ALA A 46 2.56 -7.99 0.08
N SER A 47 3.01 -8.49 1.23
CA SER A 47 3.55 -7.64 2.25
C SER A 47 4.56 -6.77 1.52
N LEU A 48 4.34 -5.46 1.46
CA LEU A 48 5.38 -4.54 0.99
C LEU A 48 6.68 -4.68 1.83
N LYS A 49 6.64 -5.50 2.89
CA LYS A 49 7.79 -5.96 3.67
C LYS A 49 8.65 -7.01 2.95
N ASP A 50 8.09 -7.81 2.05
CA ASP A 50 8.80 -8.87 1.33
C ASP A 50 9.25 -8.41 -0.06
N THR A 51 8.60 -7.38 -0.62
CA THR A 51 9.09 -6.71 -1.82
C THR A 51 10.29 -5.86 -1.46
N SER A 52 11.44 -6.18 -2.05
CA SER A 52 12.64 -5.40 -1.79
C SER A 52 12.41 -3.95 -2.28
N PRO A 53 13.03 -2.95 -1.64
CA PRO A 53 12.95 -1.57 -2.14
C PRO A 53 13.35 -1.48 -3.62
N GLY A 54 14.30 -2.31 -4.08
CA GLY A 54 14.73 -2.38 -5.48
C GLY A 54 13.64 -2.83 -6.45
N GLU A 55 12.82 -3.80 -6.08
CA GLU A 55 11.68 -4.27 -6.90
C GLU A 55 10.57 -3.22 -6.97
N LEU A 56 10.33 -2.49 -5.89
CA LEU A 56 9.41 -1.34 -5.91
C LEU A 56 9.96 -0.22 -6.80
N MET A 57 11.27 0.03 -6.75
CA MET A 57 11.91 1.04 -7.58
C MET A 57 11.86 0.70 -9.06
N SER A 58 12.07 -0.56 -9.44
CA SER A 58 12.00 -0.97 -10.84
C SER A 58 10.57 -0.88 -11.38
N ALA A 59 9.57 -1.29 -10.60
CA ALA A 59 8.16 -1.19 -10.98
C ALA A 59 7.70 0.27 -11.15
N LEU A 60 8.11 1.15 -10.23
CA LEU A 60 7.81 2.58 -10.31
C LEU A 60 8.54 3.25 -11.48
N ALA A 61 9.83 2.92 -11.68
CA ALA A 61 10.62 3.45 -12.78
C ALA A 61 10.04 3.07 -14.14
N ASN A 62 9.59 1.81 -14.30
CA ASN A 62 9.00 1.35 -15.54
C ASN A 62 7.67 2.08 -15.84
N SER A 63 6.86 2.34 -14.81
CA SER A 63 5.59 3.08 -14.99
C SER A 63 5.84 4.54 -15.37
N LEU A 64 6.77 5.23 -14.69
CA LEU A 64 7.05 6.65 -14.95
C LEU A 64 7.86 6.90 -16.24
N ALA A 65 8.70 5.95 -16.65
CA ALA A 65 9.44 6.03 -17.91
C ALA A 65 8.51 6.00 -19.14
N LEU A 66 7.39 5.27 -19.06
CA LEU A 66 6.37 5.26 -20.12
C LEU A 66 5.72 6.64 -20.30
N ASP A 67 5.61 7.40 -19.22
CA ASP A 67 5.06 8.76 -19.22
C ASP A 67 6.12 9.85 -19.45
N GLY A 68 7.39 9.48 -19.68
CA GLY A 68 8.50 10.41 -19.91
C GLY A 68 8.91 11.22 -18.66
N LEU A 69 8.53 10.77 -17.47
CA LEU A 69 8.79 11.46 -16.20
C LEU A 69 10.04 10.89 -15.51
N GLY A 70 10.99 11.77 -15.19
CA GLY A 70 12.11 11.46 -14.30
C GLY A 70 11.73 11.73 -12.84
N PHE A 71 12.24 10.91 -11.91
CA PHE A 71 12.13 11.16 -10.47
C PHE A 71 13.47 10.96 -9.80
N MET A 72 13.68 11.69 -8.70
CA MET A 72 14.87 11.58 -7.86
C MET A 72 14.43 11.10 -6.48
N ILE A 73 15.10 10.07 -5.97
CA ILE A 73 14.84 9.58 -4.62
C ILE A 73 15.89 10.14 -3.69
N VAL A 74 15.44 10.82 -2.65
CA VAL A 74 16.28 11.36 -1.58
C VAL A 74 15.89 10.66 -0.29
N LYS A 75 16.87 10.17 0.47
CA LYS A 75 16.59 9.65 1.81
C LYS A 75 16.09 10.81 2.68
N ARG A 76 15.05 10.55 3.47
CA ARG A 76 14.46 11.57 4.35
C ARG A 76 15.52 12.20 5.29
N ASP A 77 16.47 11.41 5.76
CA ASP A 77 17.57 11.88 6.62
C ASP A 77 18.48 12.90 5.91
N ASP A 78 18.69 12.73 4.60
CA ASP A 78 19.52 13.64 3.80
C ASP A 78 18.78 14.97 3.53
N LEU A 79 17.45 14.95 3.46
CA LEU A 79 16.62 16.16 3.36
C LEU A 79 16.64 16.98 4.66
N LEU A 80 16.62 16.32 5.82
CA LEU A 80 16.64 16.98 7.13
C LEU A 80 17.99 17.64 7.43
N LYS A 81 19.10 17.01 7.03
CA LYS A 81 20.45 17.60 7.16
C LYS A 81 20.60 18.88 6.33
N SER A 82 19.97 18.94 5.15
CA SER A 82 19.98 20.12 4.29
C SER A 82 19.18 21.29 4.89
N GLN A 83 18.00 21.01 5.49
CA GLN A 83 17.18 22.05 6.13
C GLN A 83 17.84 22.64 7.38
N ASN A 84 18.43 21.80 8.25
CA ASN A 84 19.11 22.26 9.46
C ASN A 84 20.41 23.04 9.16
N GLY A 85 21.07 22.73 8.03
CA GLY A 85 22.25 23.48 7.58
C GLY A 85 21.94 24.91 7.15
N LEU A 86 20.74 25.16 6.60
CA LEU A 86 20.30 26.49 6.19
C LEU A 86 19.88 27.36 7.40
N GLU A 87 19.23 26.79 8.41
CA GLU A 87 18.95 27.52 9.67
C GLU A 87 20.24 27.95 10.39
N LEU A 88 21.28 27.11 10.40
CA LEU A 88 22.56 27.44 11.05
C LEU A 88 23.36 28.51 10.30
N LEU A 89 23.15 28.68 8.99
CA LEU A 89 23.79 29.73 8.20
C LEU A 89 23.07 31.08 8.34
N MET A 90 21.76 31.06 8.60
CA MET A 90 20.93 32.27 8.75
C MET A 90 20.90 32.82 10.19
N SER A 91 21.30 32.03 11.20
CA SER A 91 21.40 32.49 12.59
C SER A 91 22.72 33.18 12.94
N ASN A 92 23.74 33.09 12.08
CA ASN A 92 25.06 33.69 12.31
C ASN A 92 25.25 35.06 11.64
N THR A 93 24.19 35.66 11.09
CA THR A 93 24.28 36.97 10.40
C THR A 93 23.84 38.17 11.25
N ASP A 94 23.46 37.96 12.51
CA ASP A 94 22.93 39.03 13.39
C ASP A 94 23.79 39.32 14.63
N GLU A 95 25.05 38.90 14.65
CA GLU A 95 26.01 39.37 15.64
C GLU A 95 27.24 39.99 14.97
N ASN A 96 27.18 41.29 14.71
CA ASN A 96 28.36 42.13 14.78
C ASN A 96 28.00 43.47 15.45
N PRO A 97 28.69 43.86 16.54
CA PRO A 97 28.40 45.08 17.30
C PRO A 97 28.68 46.39 16.53
#